data_AF-A0A2V9SSW2-F1
#
_entry.id   AF-A0A2V9SSW2-F1
#
_cell.length_a   1.000
_cell.length_b   1.000
_cell.length_c   1.000
_cell.angle_alpha   90.00
_cell.angle_beta   90.00
_cell.angle_gamma   90.00
#
_symmetry.space_group_name_H-M   'P 1'
#
loop_
_entity.id
_entity.type
_entity.pdbx_description
1 polymer ?
#
loop_
_entity_poly.entity_id
_entity_poly.type
_entity_poly.pdbx_seq_one_letter_code
_entity_poly.pdbx_strand_id
1 'polypeptide(L)' 'MEQTDTGVFSEKYRVVAVEAERLTIQGIITGKVLTIINSDAGSPLTAEQYPFGKLIALSNPSASAPN' A
#
# COMPACT_ATOMS: atom_id res chain seq x y z
N MET A 1 -18.68 8.96 -14.43
CA MET A 1 -17.30 9.49 -14.39
C MET A 1 -16.62 8.76 -13.24
N GLU A 2 -16.15 7.53 -13.49
CA GLU A 2 -15.42 6.76 -12.49
C GLU A 2 -14.06 7.42 -12.30
N GLN A 3 -13.86 8.01 -11.12
CA GLN A 3 -12.60 8.62 -10.70
C GLN A 3 -11.50 7.58 -10.84
N THR A 4 -10.72 7.75 -11.90
CA THR A 4 -9.52 7.00 -12.22
C THR A 4 -8.47 7.39 -11.18
N ASP A 5 -8.43 6.65 -10.07
CA ASP A 5 -7.32 6.66 -9.12
C ASP A 5 -6.08 5.96 -9.71
N THR A 6 -5.87 6.04 -11.02
CA THR A 6 -4.73 5.42 -11.72
C THR A 6 -3.38 5.99 -11.32
N GLY A 7 -3.35 7.12 -10.59
CA GLY A 7 -2.11 7.76 -10.15
C GLY A 7 -1.40 7.00 -9.04
N VAL A 8 -2.13 6.55 -8.01
CA VAL A 8 -1.49 5.93 -6.84
C VAL A 8 -1.22 4.45 -7.07
N PHE A 9 -2.02 3.74 -7.87
CA PHE A 9 -1.83 2.31 -8.14
C PHE A 9 -0.84 2.01 -9.27
N SER A 10 -0.51 2.99 -10.13
CA SER A 10 0.43 2.79 -11.26
C SER A 10 1.91 2.84 -10.85
N GLU A 11 2.20 3.16 -9.59
CA GLU A 11 3.55 3.30 -9.06
C GLU A 11 3.88 2.18 -8.06
N LYS A 12 5.18 1.84 -7.96
CA LYS A 12 5.71 1.03 -6.86
C LYS A 12 6.13 1.90 -5.70
N TYR A 13 5.89 1.40 -4.50
CA TYR A 13 6.25 2.09 -3.27
C TYR A 13 7.26 1.28 -2.48
N ARG A 14 8.23 1.94 -1.87
CA ARG A 14 9.14 1.33 -0.92
C ARG A 14 8.57 1.41 0.48
N VAL A 15 8.63 0.32 1.24
CA VAL A 15 8.29 0.33 2.66
C VAL A 15 9.33 1.15 3.42
N VAL A 16 8.89 2.15 4.17
CA VAL A 16 9.76 2.98 5.02
C VAL A 16 9.47 2.80 6.51
N ALA A 17 8.28 2.35 6.89
CA ALA A 17 8.00 1.92 8.26
C ALA A 17 6.84 0.94 8.26
N VAL A 18 6.85 0.00 9.20
CA VAL A 18 5.79 -0.97 9.41
C VAL A 18 5.44 -1.01 10.89
N GLU A 19 4.17 -0.80 11.18
CA GLU A 19 3.53 -0.90 12.48
C GLU A 19 2.38 -1.90 12.36
N ALA A 20 1.97 -2.52 13.47
CA ALA A 20 0.97 -3.60 13.48
C ALA A 20 -0.30 -3.28 12.67
N GLU A 21 -0.73 -2.02 12.68
CA GLU A 21 -1.93 -1.54 11.98
C GLU A 21 -1.63 -0.49 10.90
N ARG A 22 -0.36 -0.09 10.72
CA ARG A 22 0.01 1.02 9.83
C ARG A 22 1.25 0.70 9.01
N LEU A 23 1.16 0.83 7.69
CA LEU A 23 2.31 0.67 6.79
C LEU A 23 2.62 2.01 6.15
N THR A 24 3.80 2.56 6.44
CA THR A 24 4.28 3.77 5.80
C THR A 24 5.15 3.39 4.60
N ILE A 25 4.80 3.93 3.45
CA ILE A 25 5.41 3.63 2.17
C ILE A 25 5.73 4.93 1.41
N GLN A 26 6.70 4.88 0.52
CA GLN A 26 7.10 6.03 -0.30
C GLN A 26 7.18 5.67 -1.78
N GLY A 27 6.55 6.50 -2.63
CA GLY A 27 6.58 6.35 -4.07
C GLY A 27 8.00 6.54 -4.61
N ILE A 28 8.46 5.65 -5.49
CA ILE A 28 9.84 5.69 -6.00
C ILE A 28 10.05 6.68 -7.15
N ILE A 29 8.99 7.01 -7.88
CA ILE A 29 8.90 7.94 -9.02
C ILE A 29 8.45 9.31 -8.50
N THR A 30 7.38 9.35 -7.69
CA THR A 30 6.80 10.60 -7.18
C THR A 30 7.44 11.10 -5.88
N GLY A 31 8.12 10.23 -5.13
CA GLY A 31 8.63 10.55 -3.80
C GLY A 31 7.55 10.70 -2.71
N LYS A 32 6.27 10.49 -3.06
CA LYS A 32 5.12 10.73 -2.18
C LYS A 32 5.08 9.69 -1.06
N VAL A 33 5.00 10.16 0.18
CA VAL A 33 4.84 9.28 1.34
C VAL A 33 3.35 9.06 1.60
N LEU A 34 2.96 7.80 1.74
CA LEU A 34 1.59 7.38 2.05
C LEU A 34 1.62 6.48 3.30
N THR A 35 0.56 6.57 4.10
CA THR A 35 0.35 5.70 5.24
C THR A 35 -0.90 4.87 4.99
N ILE A 36 -0.72 3.56 4.88
CA ILE A 36 -1.80 2.58 4.72
C ILE A 36 -2.22 2.16 6.13
N ILE A 37 -3.52 2.25 6.41
CA ILE A 37 -4.07 1.71 7.64
C ILE A 37 -4.68 0.34 7.34
N ASN A 38 -4.19 -0.67 8.04
CA ASN A 38 -4.74 -2.00 7.96
C ASN A 38 -6.07 -2.03 8.73
N SER A 39 -7.15 -2.26 8.00
CA SER A 39 -8.50 -2.39 8.59
C SER A 39 -8.80 -3.83 9.02
N ASP A 40 -7.96 -4.79 8.62
CA ASP A 40 -8.09 -6.20 8.99
C ASP A 40 -7.37 -6.47 10.32
N ALA A 41 -8.16 -6.60 11.40
CA ALA A 41 -7.63 -6.89 12.72
C ALA A 41 -7.08 -8.32 12.85
N GLY A 42 -7.42 -9.22 11.91
CA GLY A 42 -6.97 -10.62 11.91
C GLY A 42 -5.57 -10.82 11.34
N SER A 43 -5.08 -9.91 10.51
CA SER A 43 -3.83 -10.04 9.77
C SER A 43 -2.94 -8.81 10.00
N PRO A 44 -2.30 -8.68 11.17
CA PRO A 44 -1.45 -7.53 11.45
C PRO A 44 -0.30 -7.42 10.44
N LEU A 45 0.08 -6.18 10.15
CA LEU A 45 1.23 -5.89 9.32
C LEU A 45 2.50 -6.18 10.12
N THR A 46 3.33 -7.08 9.61
CA THR A 46 4.60 -7.44 10.26
C THR A 46 5.78 -7.09 9.37
N ALA A 47 6.93 -6.79 9.99
CA ALA A 47 8.17 -6.52 9.26
C ALA A 47 8.68 -7.73 8.45
N GLU A 48 8.23 -8.94 8.78
CA GLU A 48 8.49 -10.13 7.97
C GLU A 48 7.72 -10.09 6.64
N GLN A 49 6.46 -9.64 6.66
CA GLN A 49 5.65 -9.49 5.45
C GLN A 49 6.03 -8.23 4.65
N TYR A 50 6.35 -7.15 5.36
CA TYR A 50 6.70 -5.84 4.80
C TYR A 50 8.02 -5.33 5.38
N PRO A 51 9.17 -5.93 5.00
CA PRO A 51 10.47 -5.46 5.44
C PRO A 51 10.76 -4.07 4.88
N PHE A 52 11.51 -3.29 5.64
CA PHE A 52 11.98 -1.97 5.23
C PHE A 52 12.75 -2.06 3.90
N GLY A 53 12.45 -1.15 2.97
CA GLY A 53 13.02 -1.12 1.63
C GLY A 53 12.36 -2.08 0.63
N LYS A 54 11.41 -2.93 1.04
CA LYS A 54 10.66 -3.78 0.11
C LYS A 54 9.81 -2.92 -0.81
N LEU A 55 9.83 -3.24 -2.09
CA LEU A 55 8.95 -2.62 -3.08
C LEU A 55 7.62 -3.36 -3.11
N ILE A 56 6.53 -2.61 -2.93
CA ILE A 56 5.15 -3.09 -3.02
C ILE A 56 4.41 -2.31 -4.10
N ALA A 57 3.50 -3.00 -4.78
CA ALA A 57 2.53 -2.36 -5.66
C ALA A 57 1.19 -2.31 -4.92
N LEU A 58 0.50 -1.19 -5.00
CA LEU A 58 -0.86 -1.09 -4.50
C LEU A 58 -1.81 -1.67 -5.54
N SER A 59 -2.77 -2.47 -5.09
CA SER A 59 -3.87 -2.96 -5.93
C SER A 59 -5.18 -2.40 -5.40
N ASN A 60 -6.03 -1.91 -6.29
CA ASN A 60 -7.33 -1.38 -5.90
C ASN A 60 -8.29 -2.52 -5.53
N PRO A 61 -8.77 -2.63 -4.27
CA PRO A 61 -9.70 -3.68 -3.88
C PRO A 61 -11.07 -3.55 -4.58
N SER A 62 -11.47 -2.36 -5.01
CA SER A 62 -12.72 -2.16 -5.77
C SER A 62 -12.67 -2.72 -7.19
N ALA A 63 -11.48 -3.02 -7.73
CA ALA A 63 -11.35 -3.74 -9.00
C ALA A 63 -11.59 -5.25 -8.84
N SER A 64 -11.60 -5.75 -7.59
CA SER A 64 -11.79 -7.15 -7.25
C SER A 64 -13.20 -7.40 -6.73
N ALA A 65 -14.22 -6.89 -7.41
CA ALA A 65 -15.58 -7.38 -7.24
C ALA A 65 -15.78 -8.57 -8.21
N PRO A 66 -15.84 -9.84 -7.72
CA PRO A 66 -16.43 -10.90 -8.53
C PRO A 66 -17.92 -10.56 -8.71
N ASN A 67 -18.38 -10.50 -9.96
CA ASN A 67 -19.81 -10.50 -10.30
C ASN A 67 -20.48 -11.77 -9.81
#